data_AF-A0A5B8NCS8-F1
#
_entry.id   AF-A0A5B8NCS8-F1
#
_cell.length_a   1.000
_cell.length_b   1.000
_cell.length_c   1.000
_cell.angle_alpha   90.00
_cell.angle_beta   90.00
_cell.angle_gamma   90.00
#
_symmetry.space_group_name_H-M   'P 1'
#
loop_
_entity.id
_entity.type
_entity.pdbx_description
1 polymer ?
#
loop_
_entity_poly.entity_id
_entity_poly.type
_entity_poly.pdbx_seq_one_letter_code
_entity_poly.pdbx_strand_id
1 'polypeptide(L)'
;MNTSPDYELLKDAYAIIDGIPETAIALGSLQTAKGESLAQGTICSPAGWLAQHPRFTALGLSLSNDGMRLRYQDESVPSGAEAQIMARIFSLQPTEADYLFGNRETYSLGDDSGLSDKRLWLREVREFLQRRGQLDKEFEERLETRMPFAEPVNPAEIRAL
;
A
#
# COMPACT_ATOMS: atom_id res chain seq x y z
N MET A 1 17.29 3.57 20.02
CA MET A 1 16.62 2.26 20.08
C MET A 1 16.74 1.65 18.69
N ASN A 2 17.40 0.50 18.54
CA ASN A 2 17.45 -0.23 17.27
C ASN A 2 16.15 -1.03 17.14
N THR A 3 15.09 -0.37 16.66
CA THR A 3 13.87 -1.08 16.25
C THR A 3 14.10 -1.53 14.82
N SER A 4 14.31 -2.82 14.63
CA SER A 4 14.25 -3.42 13.30
C SER A 4 12.82 -3.33 12.77
N PRO A 5 12.62 -3.04 11.47
CA PRO A 5 11.29 -3.05 10.88
C PRO A 5 10.57 -4.39 11.07
N ASP A 6 9.25 -4.32 11.22
CA ASP A 6 8.38 -5.50 11.22
C ASP A 6 8.14 -5.94 9.76
N TYR A 7 9.07 -6.73 9.25
CA TYR A 7 9.07 -7.20 7.87
C TYR A 7 7.90 -8.14 7.56
N GLU A 8 7.46 -8.94 8.54
CA GLU A 8 6.31 -9.83 8.36
C GLU A 8 5.02 -9.02 8.22
N LEU A 9 4.85 -7.98 9.05
CA LEU A 9 3.72 -7.08 8.92
C LEU A 9 3.74 -6.34 7.56
N LEU A 10 4.92 -5.97 7.04
CA LEU A 10 5.07 -5.40 5.70
C LEU A 10 4.70 -6.39 4.59
N LYS A 11 5.09 -7.68 4.69
CA LYS A 11 4.68 -8.74 3.76
C LYS A 11 3.17 -8.94 3.78
N ASP A 12 2.54 -8.85 4.96
CA ASP A 12 1.09 -8.91 5.08
C ASP A 12 0.40 -7.69 4.45
N ALA A 13 0.92 -6.48 4.69
CA ALA A 13 0.46 -5.28 4.03
C ALA A 13 0.56 -5.41 2.50
N TYR A 14 1.68 -5.92 2.01
CA TYR A 14 1.88 -6.23 0.59
C TYR A 14 0.75 -7.14 0.07
N ALA A 15 0.53 -8.27 0.73
CA ALA A 15 -0.46 -9.26 0.27
C ALA A 15 -1.90 -8.75 0.29
N ILE A 16 -2.24 -7.88 1.25
CA ILE A 16 -3.55 -7.22 1.33
C ILE A 16 -3.73 -6.28 0.16
N ILE A 17 -2.77 -5.39 -0.09
CA ILE A 17 -2.83 -4.41 -1.17
C ILE A 17 -2.81 -5.09 -2.54
N ASP A 18 -2.03 -6.15 -2.69
CA ASP A 18 -2.03 -7.02 -3.87
C ASP A 18 -3.40 -7.65 -4.14
N GLY A 19 -4.20 -7.94 -3.11
CA GLY A 19 -5.57 -8.45 -3.27
C GLY A 19 -6.62 -7.44 -3.72
N ILE A 20 -6.30 -6.14 -3.76
CA ILE A 20 -7.25 -5.06 -4.07
C ILE A 20 -7.18 -4.70 -5.57
N PRO A 21 -8.31 -4.43 -6.26
CA PRO A 21 -8.30 -4.00 -7.66
C PRO A 21 -7.46 -2.74 -7.89
N GLU A 22 -6.73 -2.67 -9.00
CA GLU A 22 -5.88 -1.51 -9.33
C GLU A 22 -6.68 -0.19 -9.34
N THR A 23 -7.93 -0.22 -9.82
CA THR A 23 -8.82 0.96 -9.89
C THR A 23 -9.27 1.49 -8.53
N ALA A 24 -9.07 0.72 -7.46
CA ALA A 24 -9.46 1.09 -6.10
C ALA A 24 -8.28 1.66 -5.28
N ILE A 25 -7.09 1.78 -5.89
CA ILE A 25 -5.89 2.31 -5.24
C ILE A 25 -5.45 3.61 -5.91
N ALA A 26 -5.24 4.64 -5.11
CA ALA A 26 -4.65 5.91 -5.55
C ALA A 26 -3.61 6.40 -4.54
N LEU A 27 -2.39 6.69 -4.99
CA LEU A 27 -1.34 7.27 -4.16
C LEU A 27 -1.64 8.75 -3.88
N GLY A 28 -1.24 9.22 -2.69
CA GLY A 28 -1.53 10.57 -2.20
C GLY A 28 -2.61 10.55 -1.13
N SER A 29 -3.86 10.87 -1.49
CA SER A 29 -4.95 10.97 -0.51
C SER A 29 -5.30 9.62 0.13
N LEU A 30 -5.43 9.60 1.45
CA LEU A 30 -5.85 8.41 2.20
C LEU A 30 -7.15 7.82 1.70
N GLN A 31 -8.14 8.68 1.42
CA GLN A 31 -9.40 8.32 0.81
C GLN A 31 -9.79 9.36 -0.23
N THR A 32 -9.86 8.95 -1.49
CA THR A 32 -10.24 9.81 -2.63
C THR A 32 -11.72 9.68 -2.95
N ALA A 33 -12.28 8.48 -2.74
CA ALA A 33 -13.71 8.23 -2.90
C ALA A 33 -14.21 7.26 -1.82
N LYS A 34 -15.46 7.42 -1.40
CA LYS A 34 -16.16 6.50 -0.51
C LYS A 34 -17.35 5.93 -1.26
N GLY A 35 -17.38 4.62 -1.46
CA GLY A 35 -18.52 3.96 -2.04
C GLY A 35 -19.34 3.18 -1.01
N GLU A 36 -20.33 2.44 -1.50
CA GLU A 36 -21.29 1.70 -0.66
C GLU A 36 -20.64 0.58 0.15
N SER A 37 -19.49 0.09 -0.31
CA SER A 37 -18.67 -0.87 0.42
C SER A 37 -17.18 -0.55 0.25
N LEU A 38 -16.34 -1.22 1.04
CA LEU A 38 -14.89 -1.13 0.88
C LEU A 38 -14.48 -1.48 -0.56
N ALA A 39 -15.02 -2.55 -1.15
CA ALA A 39 -14.62 -2.99 -2.49
C ALA A 39 -15.30 -2.24 -3.66
N GLN A 40 -16.37 -1.49 -3.41
CA GLN A 40 -17.16 -0.86 -4.48
C GLN A 40 -17.18 0.66 -4.28
N GLY A 41 -16.67 1.39 -5.28
CA GLY A 41 -16.69 2.86 -5.32
C GLY A 41 -15.77 3.56 -4.31
N THR A 42 -15.10 2.81 -3.43
CA THR A 42 -14.09 3.34 -2.52
C THR A 42 -12.72 3.31 -3.20
N ILE A 43 -12.02 4.45 -3.16
CA ILE A 43 -10.66 4.60 -3.69
C ILE A 43 -9.82 5.17 -2.55
N CYS A 44 -8.78 4.44 -2.15
CA CYS A 44 -7.90 4.82 -1.02
C CYS A 44 -6.43 4.62 -1.39
N SER A 45 -5.55 5.32 -0.68
CA SER A 45 -4.12 4.98 -0.70
C SER A 45 -3.87 3.64 0.00
N PRO A 46 -2.68 3.03 -0.19
CA PRO A 46 -2.31 1.83 0.55
C PRO A 46 -2.50 1.99 2.06
N ALA A 47 -2.08 3.13 2.63
CA ALA A 47 -2.26 3.39 4.06
C ALA A 47 -3.75 3.51 4.46
N GLY A 48 -4.57 4.15 3.63
CA GLY A 48 -6.02 4.25 3.86
C GLY A 48 -6.72 2.89 3.79
N TRP A 49 -6.27 2.01 2.90
CA TRP A 49 -6.77 0.64 2.81
C TRP A 49 -6.38 -0.20 4.02
N LEU A 50 -5.11 -0.12 4.45
CA LEU A 50 -4.66 -0.81 5.65
C LEU A 50 -5.43 -0.32 6.88
N ALA A 51 -5.69 0.98 7.00
CA ALA A 51 -6.46 1.54 8.11
C ALA A 51 -7.93 1.09 8.19
N GLN A 52 -8.45 0.46 7.14
CA GLN A 52 -9.79 -0.12 7.11
C GLN A 52 -9.76 -1.66 7.24
N HIS A 53 -8.57 -2.28 7.18
CA HIS A 53 -8.42 -3.72 7.22
C HIS A 53 -8.47 -4.24 8.68
N PRO A 54 -9.26 -5.29 9.01
CA PRO A 54 -9.46 -5.76 10.38
C PRO A 54 -8.18 -6.05 11.17
N ARG A 55 -7.14 -6.54 10.48
CA ARG A 55 -5.84 -6.81 11.10
C ARG A 55 -5.15 -5.55 11.61
N PHE A 56 -5.20 -4.47 10.86
CA PHE A 56 -4.54 -3.21 11.20
C PHE A 56 -5.40 -2.37 12.14
N THR A 57 -6.72 -2.48 12.05
CA THR A 57 -7.61 -1.89 13.07
C THR A 57 -7.42 -2.53 14.43
N ALA A 58 -7.15 -3.84 14.49
CA ALA A 58 -6.77 -4.52 15.73
C ALA A 58 -5.42 -4.03 16.31
N LEU A 59 -4.52 -3.54 15.47
CA LEU A 59 -3.27 -2.88 15.90
C LEU A 59 -3.50 -1.41 16.33
N GLY A 60 -4.71 -0.88 16.16
CA GLY A 60 -5.08 0.48 16.52
C GLY A 60 -4.99 1.49 15.37
N LEU A 61 -4.71 1.05 14.13
CA LEU A 61 -4.74 1.92 12.95
C LEU A 61 -6.18 2.14 12.49
N SER A 62 -6.57 3.40 12.29
CA SER A 62 -7.89 3.73 11.74
C SER A 62 -7.86 5.03 10.93
N LEU A 63 -8.92 5.26 10.15
CA LEU A 63 -9.16 6.56 9.52
C LEU A 63 -10.02 7.44 10.42
N SER A 64 -9.83 8.76 10.31
CA SER A 64 -10.79 9.74 10.80
C SER A 64 -12.15 9.60 10.09
N ASN A 65 -13.21 10.13 10.70
CA ASN A 65 -14.58 10.03 10.15
C ASN A 65 -14.74 10.62 8.75
N ASP A 66 -13.90 11.61 8.41
CA ASP A 66 -13.84 12.27 7.10
C ASP A 66 -12.91 11.55 6.10
N GLY A 67 -12.19 10.49 6.51
CA GLY A 67 -11.26 9.74 5.67
C GLY A 67 -9.93 10.45 5.37
N MET A 68 -9.71 11.64 5.94
CA MET A 68 -8.59 12.52 5.57
C MET A 68 -7.36 12.36 6.45
N ARG A 69 -7.44 11.65 7.57
CA ARG A 69 -6.32 11.50 8.52
C ARG A 69 -6.21 10.06 9.01
N LEU A 70 -4.97 9.60 9.17
CA LEU A 70 -4.68 8.38 9.90
C LEU A 70 -4.69 8.65 11.40
N ARG A 71 -5.15 7.65 12.15
CA ARG A 71 -5.10 7.59 13.61
C ARG A 71 -4.41 6.29 14.04
N TYR A 72 -3.62 6.36 15.09
CA TYR A 72 -3.00 5.21 15.73
C TYR A 72 -3.18 5.31 17.24
N GLN A 73 -3.83 4.32 17.85
CA GLN A 73 -4.12 4.30 19.31
C GLN A 73 -4.75 5.62 19.79
N ASP A 74 -5.75 6.10 19.04
CA ASP A 74 -6.46 7.37 19.23
C ASP A 74 -5.68 8.67 18.96
N GLU A 75 -4.38 8.62 18.72
CA GLU A 75 -3.58 9.76 18.29
C GLU A 75 -3.73 9.99 16.79
N SER A 76 -3.89 11.25 16.37
CA SER A 76 -3.90 11.63 14.95
C SER A 76 -2.70 12.52 14.63
N VAL A 77 -2.09 12.30 13.47
CA VAL A 77 -1.10 13.23 12.91
C VAL A 77 -1.78 14.28 12.03
N PRO A 78 -1.15 15.45 11.81
CA PRO A 78 -1.59 16.38 10.78
C PRO A 78 -1.68 15.69 9.41
N SER A 79 -2.58 16.17 8.54
CA SER A 79 -2.62 15.70 7.16
C SER A 79 -1.29 15.98 6.46
N GLY A 80 -0.78 15.00 5.71
CA GLY A 80 0.55 15.03 5.08
C GLY A 80 1.67 14.44 5.95
N ALA A 81 1.37 14.01 7.20
CA ALA A 81 2.32 13.36 8.10
C ALA A 81 1.97 11.88 8.37
N GLU A 82 1.14 11.27 7.54
CA GLU A 82 0.62 9.91 7.67
C GLU A 82 1.75 8.87 7.75
N ALA A 83 2.84 9.08 7.03
CA ALA A 83 4.04 8.25 7.09
C ALA A 83 4.61 8.09 8.51
N GLN A 84 4.42 9.08 9.40
CA GLN A 84 4.87 8.97 10.79
C GLN A 84 4.09 7.92 11.59
N ILE A 85 2.79 7.77 11.30
CA ILE A 85 1.97 6.70 11.90
C ILE A 85 2.43 5.34 11.36
N MET A 86 2.68 5.26 10.05
CA MET A 86 3.15 4.02 9.43
C MET A 86 4.54 3.63 9.94
N ALA A 87 5.42 4.60 10.19
CA ALA A 87 6.72 4.36 10.82
C ALA A 87 6.58 3.65 12.16
N ARG A 88 5.62 4.07 13.00
CA ARG A 88 5.36 3.45 14.30
C ARG A 88 4.79 2.04 14.18
N ILE A 89 3.85 1.82 13.27
CA ILE A 89 3.19 0.51 13.10
C ILE A 89 4.18 -0.54 12.60
N PHE A 90 4.97 -0.19 11.58
CA PHE A 90 5.90 -1.12 10.96
C PHE A 90 7.31 -1.06 11.58
N SER A 91 7.51 -0.30 12.65
CA SER A 91 8.83 -0.05 13.25
C SER A 91 9.88 0.41 12.23
N LEU A 92 9.47 1.20 11.24
CA LEU A 92 10.34 1.75 10.19
C LEU A 92 11.03 3.04 10.65
N GLN A 93 12.17 3.34 10.04
CA GLN A 93 12.72 4.69 10.12
C GLN A 93 11.78 5.69 9.44
N PRO A 94 11.71 6.95 9.89
CA PRO A 94 10.82 7.96 9.28
C PRO A 94 11.01 8.09 7.77
N THR A 95 12.26 8.06 7.30
CA THR A 95 12.59 8.15 5.86
C THR A 95 12.13 6.94 5.06
N GLU A 96 12.11 5.75 5.65
CA GLU A 96 11.61 4.53 5.01
C GLU A 96 10.08 4.56 4.94
N ALA A 97 9.43 5.05 5.98
CA ALA A 97 7.99 5.22 5.98
C ALA A 97 7.55 6.32 5.00
N ASP A 98 8.29 7.42 4.89
CA ASP A 98 8.04 8.45 3.86
C ASP A 98 8.21 7.87 2.45
N TYR A 99 9.21 7.02 2.24
CA TYR A 99 9.43 6.33 0.96
C TYR A 99 8.28 5.36 0.61
N LEU A 100 7.79 4.59 1.59
CA LEU A 100 6.78 3.55 1.35
C LEU A 100 5.33 4.02 1.49
N PHE A 101 5.07 5.13 2.17
CA PHE A 101 3.70 5.58 2.48
C PHE A 101 3.51 7.10 2.34
N GLY A 102 4.53 7.81 1.84
CA GLY A 102 4.43 9.23 1.55
C GLY A 102 3.58 9.55 0.33
N ASN A 103 3.63 10.82 -0.08
CA ASN A 103 2.84 11.33 -1.20
C ASN A 103 3.28 10.73 -2.54
N ARG A 104 2.40 10.81 -3.55
CA ARG A 104 2.69 10.40 -4.93
C ARG A 104 4.00 11.02 -5.45
N GLU A 105 4.31 12.25 -5.05
CA GLU A 105 5.55 12.95 -5.43
C GLU A 105 6.83 12.21 -5.02
N THR A 106 6.76 11.45 -3.92
CA THR A 106 7.85 10.57 -3.49
C THR A 106 8.15 9.47 -4.51
N TYR A 107 7.14 9.05 -5.27
CA TYR A 107 7.26 8.03 -6.31
C TYR A 107 7.48 8.63 -7.71
N SER A 108 7.01 9.85 -7.96
CA SER A 108 7.02 10.46 -9.30
C SER A 108 8.31 11.23 -9.64
N LEU A 109 9.24 11.40 -8.71
CA LEU A 109 10.58 11.91 -9.00
C LEU A 109 11.42 10.82 -9.71
N GLY A 110 11.04 10.49 -10.95
CA GLY A 110 11.84 9.66 -11.86
C GLY A 110 11.13 8.49 -12.55
N ASP A 111 9.83 8.28 -12.33
CA ASP A 111 9.14 7.10 -12.87
C ASP A 111 8.04 7.42 -13.90
N ASP A 112 8.44 7.51 -15.18
CA ASP A 112 7.56 7.54 -16.36
C ASP A 112 7.13 6.12 -16.81
N SER A 113 7.20 5.10 -15.95
CA SER A 113 6.93 3.69 -16.34
C SER A 113 5.50 3.39 -16.80
N GLY A 114 4.55 4.31 -16.60
CA GLY A 114 3.14 4.08 -16.90
C GLY A 114 2.47 3.03 -15.98
N LEU A 115 3.11 2.67 -14.86
CA LEU A 115 2.54 1.76 -13.88
C LEU A 115 1.37 2.40 -13.13
N SER A 116 0.38 1.57 -12.78
CA SER A 116 -0.68 1.99 -11.86
C SER A 116 -0.14 2.17 -10.45
N ASP A 117 -0.82 3.00 -9.66
CA ASP A 117 -0.48 3.35 -8.28
C ASP A 117 -0.26 2.14 -7.37
N LYS A 118 -1.10 1.11 -7.54
CA LYS A 118 -0.93 -0.18 -6.87
C LYS A 118 0.40 -0.83 -7.24
N ARG A 119 0.69 -0.97 -8.53
CA ARG A 119 1.91 -1.64 -9.03
C ARG A 119 3.16 -0.91 -8.58
N LEU A 120 3.12 0.43 -8.59
CA LEU A 120 4.19 1.27 -8.12
C LEU A 120 4.50 0.99 -6.63
N TRP A 121 3.48 1.07 -5.78
CA TRP A 121 3.65 0.78 -4.36
C TRP A 121 4.16 -0.64 -4.08
N LEU A 122 3.60 -1.65 -4.76
CA LEU A 122 4.05 -3.04 -4.62
C LEU A 122 5.51 -3.21 -5.06
N ARG A 123 5.93 -2.58 -6.16
CA ARG A 123 7.33 -2.60 -6.60
C ARG A 123 8.25 -2.04 -5.52
N GLU A 124 7.93 -0.87 -4.97
CA GLU A 124 8.77 -0.23 -3.96
C GLU A 124 8.88 -1.04 -2.67
N VAL A 125 7.77 -1.63 -2.20
CA VAL A 125 7.81 -2.52 -1.02
C VAL A 125 8.65 -3.77 -1.31
N ARG A 126 8.53 -4.35 -2.50
CA ARG A 126 9.33 -5.51 -2.91
C ARG A 126 10.82 -5.17 -2.92
N GLU A 127 11.20 -4.06 -3.56
CA GLU A 127 12.60 -3.62 -3.60
C GLU A 127 13.14 -3.33 -2.20
N PHE A 128 12.33 -2.72 -1.33
CA PHE A 128 12.69 -2.48 0.06
C PHE A 128 12.99 -3.79 0.79
N LEU A 129 12.10 -4.79 0.70
CA LEU A 129 12.30 -6.11 1.29
C LEU A 129 13.54 -6.81 0.72
N GLN A 130 13.82 -6.63 -0.59
CA GLN A 130 14.97 -7.24 -1.26
C GLN A 130 16.28 -6.69 -0.74
N ARG A 131 16.39 -5.36 -0.66
CA ARG A 131 17.56 -4.65 -0.15
C ARG A 131 17.85 -4.99 1.32
N ARG A 132 16.82 -5.42 2.07
CA ARG A 132 16.92 -5.85 3.48
C ARG A 132 17.15 -7.36 3.63
N GLY A 133 17.21 -8.12 2.53
CA GLY A 133 17.39 -9.57 2.55
C GLY A 133 16.20 -10.32 3.17
N GLN A 134 14.99 -9.75 3.07
CA GLN A 134 13.75 -10.27 3.67
C GLN A 134 12.82 -10.92 2.65
N LEU A 135 13.22 -10.97 1.38
CA LEU A 135 12.60 -11.80 0.36
C LEU A 135 13.14 -13.23 0.52
N ASP A 136 12.32 -14.09 1.13
CA ASP A 136 12.53 -15.52 1.11
C ASP A 136 11.94 -16.13 -0.18
N LYS A 137 12.40 -17.33 -0.53
CA LYS A 137 11.94 -18.02 -1.75
C LYS A 137 10.45 -18.32 -1.73
N GLU A 138 9.86 -18.54 -0.56
CA GLU A 138 8.43 -18.82 -0.43
C GLU A 138 7.59 -17.59 -0.76
N PHE A 139 8.02 -16.41 -0.32
CA PHE A 139 7.42 -15.15 -0.69
C PHE A 139 7.61 -14.87 -2.19
N GLU A 140 8.81 -15.09 -2.74
CA GLU A 140 9.04 -14.98 -4.19
C GLU A 140 8.14 -15.92 -5.01
N GLU A 141 8.02 -17.18 -4.61
CA GLU A 141 7.14 -18.15 -5.27
C GLU A 141 5.67 -17.75 -5.17
N ARG A 142 5.23 -17.20 -4.03
CA ARG A 142 3.86 -16.66 -3.86
C ARG A 142 3.61 -15.45 -4.76
N LEU A 143 4.63 -14.63 -5.02
CA LEU A 143 4.55 -13.50 -5.96
C LEU A 143 4.50 -13.98 -7.41
N GLU A 144 5.34 -14.95 -7.78
CA GLU A 144 5.40 -15.51 -9.13
C GLU A 144 4.12 -16.28 -9.50
N THR A 145 3.58 -17.05 -8.54
CA THR A 145 2.34 -17.83 -8.73
C THR A 145 1.12 -16.93 -8.93
N ARG A 146 1.16 -15.69 -8.44
CA ARG A 146 0.09 -14.68 -8.63
C ARG A 146 0.17 -13.94 -9.96
N MET A 147 1.08 -14.33 -10.86
CA MET A 147 1.35 -13.68 -12.16
C MET A 147 1.47 -12.16 -12.03
N PRO A 148 2.67 -11.62 -11.72
CA PRO A 148 2.80 -10.22 -11.30
C PRO A 148 2.55 -9.20 -12.42
N PHE A 149 2.32 -9.62 -13.67
CA PHE A 149 2.24 -8.72 -14.83
C PHE A 149 1.39 -9.28 -15.98
N ALA A 150 0.25 -9.92 -15.72
CA ALA A 150 -0.73 -10.05 -16.80
C ALA A 150 -1.14 -8.63 -17.22
N GLU A 151 -0.68 -8.20 -18.40
CA GLU A 151 -1.20 -7.01 -19.07
C GLU A 151 -2.73 -7.07 -19.07
N PRO A 152 -3.45 -5.95 -18.94
CA PRO A 152 -4.88 -5.98 -19.21
C PRO A 152 -5.05 -6.53 -20.62
N VAL A 153 -5.55 -7.77 -20.71
CA VAL A 153 -5.95 -8.36 -21.99
C VAL A 153 -6.93 -7.37 -22.59
N ASN A 154 -6.49 -6.68 -23.63
CA ASN A 154 -7.28 -5.68 -24.31
C ASN A 154 -8.60 -6.36 -24.72
N PRO A 155 -9.78 -5.89 -24.25
CA PRO A 155 -11.05 -6.51 -24.59
C PRO A 155 -11.36 -6.48 -26.10
N ALA A 156 -10.54 -5.79 -26.91
CA ALA A 156 -10.61 -5.80 -28.36
C ALA A 156 -10.18 -7.11 -29.04
N GLU A 157 -9.42 -8.01 -28.39
CA GLU A 157 -8.94 -9.25 -29.04
C GLU A 157 -9.86 -10.47 -28.86
N ILE A 158 -10.93 -10.38 -28.04
CA ILE A 158 -11.89 -11.49 -27.83
C ILE A 158 -12.99 -11.55 -28.92
N ARG A 159 -12.84 -10.82 -30.03
CA ARG A 159 -13.78 -10.85 -31.18
C ARG A 159 -13.22 -11.44 -32.46
N ALA A 160 -12.31 -12.41 -32.35
CA ALA A 160 -11.88 -13.20 -33.50
C ALA A 160 -11.58 -14.66 -33.13
N LEU A 161 -12.58 -15.38 -32.62
CA LEU A 161 -12.69 -16.84 -32.75
C LEU A 161 -14.16 -17.24 -32.92
#